data_AF-A0A971HDD4-F1
#
_entry.id   AF-A0A971HDD4-F1
#
_cell.length_a   1.000
_cell.length_b   1.000
_cell.length_c   1.000
_cell.angle_alpha   90.00
_cell.angle_beta   90.00
_cell.angle_gamma   90.00
#
_symmetry.space_group_name_H-M   'P 1'
#
loop_
_entity.id
_entity.type
_entity.pdbx_description
1 polymer ?
#
loop_
_entity_poly.entity_id
_entity_poly.type
_entity_poly.pdbx_seq_one_letter_code
_entity_poly.pdbx_strand_id
1 'polypeptide(L)'
;PPITEVIELGVRAIDGLLTIGKGQRMGIFAGSGVGKSTLMGMIARNVRADVNVIALVGERGREVVEFIERDLGPEGIKRSVLVVATSDQPALMRLKCAQTATSIAEYFRLQGKDVLLMMDSLTRFAMAQREIGLATGEAPVARGYTPSIYSALPKLLERSGNFQTGSITGIYTVLVEGDDTNEPIADTVRSIIDGHIILSRKIAAKNHYPAIDVLNSVSRLMSGIAEPEHKAAANKLRSMLAIYKDNEDLISIGAYKAGSNPELDNALEHMKGINEFLVQNVDQPCDFSKTVALLQESVI
;
A
#
# COMPACT_ATOMS: atom_id res chain seq x y z
N PRO A 1 -13.10 6.26 16.96
CA PRO A 1 -12.08 6.80 17.88
C PRO A 1 -10.88 7.33 17.08
N PRO A 2 -10.05 8.26 17.61
CA PRO A 2 -8.81 8.61 16.94
C PRO A 2 -7.91 7.38 16.77
N ILE A 3 -7.03 7.42 15.76
CA ILE A 3 -6.05 6.37 15.51
C ILE A 3 -4.77 6.78 16.24
N THR A 4 -4.40 6.01 17.25
CA THR A 4 -3.24 6.29 18.12
C THR A 4 -2.26 5.12 18.21
N GLU A 5 -2.68 3.92 17.81
CA GLU A 5 -1.86 2.71 17.86
C GLU A 5 -1.34 2.36 16.46
N VAL A 6 -0.07 1.97 16.39
CA VAL A 6 0.56 1.45 15.17
C VAL A 6 0.06 0.04 14.88
N ILE A 7 -0.11 -0.29 13.60
CA ILE A 7 -0.23 -1.67 13.12
C ILE A 7 1.08 -2.07 12.45
N GLU A 8 1.75 -3.08 13.01
CA GLU A 8 2.99 -3.61 12.46
C GLU A 8 2.70 -4.48 11.24
N LEU A 9 3.26 -4.12 10.08
CA LEU A 9 3.07 -4.85 8.83
C LEU A 9 4.24 -5.78 8.48
N GLY A 10 5.39 -5.63 9.14
CA GLY A 10 6.58 -6.44 8.94
C GLY A 10 7.40 -6.04 7.71
N VAL A 11 7.16 -4.84 7.15
CA VAL A 11 7.86 -4.30 5.97
C VAL A 11 8.58 -3.02 6.35
N ARG A 12 9.92 -3.03 6.37
CA ARG A 12 10.76 -1.95 6.91
C ARG A 12 10.46 -0.59 6.30
N ALA A 13 10.36 -0.52 4.98
CA ALA A 13 10.04 0.72 4.30
C ALA A 13 8.65 1.27 4.68
N ILE A 14 7.68 0.40 5.00
CA ILE A 14 6.35 0.84 5.42
C ILE A 14 6.34 1.20 6.90
N ASP A 15 6.73 0.27 7.77
CA ASP A 15 6.72 0.46 9.22
C ASP A 15 7.65 1.62 9.64
N GLY A 16 8.77 1.79 8.95
CA GLY A 16 9.76 2.84 9.24
C GLY A 16 9.47 4.21 8.61
N LEU A 17 8.99 4.28 7.36
CA LEU A 17 8.89 5.58 6.64
C LEU A 17 7.45 5.98 6.28
N LEU A 18 6.50 5.07 6.44
CA LEU A 18 5.10 5.23 6.07
C LEU A 18 4.19 4.64 7.14
N THR A 19 4.58 4.72 8.41
CA THR A 19 3.97 4.01 9.54
C THR A 19 2.45 4.10 9.52
N ILE A 20 1.78 2.96 9.62
CA ILE A 20 0.34 2.82 9.50
C ILE A 20 -0.26 2.58 10.88
N GLY A 21 -1.40 3.19 11.16
CA GLY A 21 -2.15 2.99 12.40
C GLY A 21 -3.31 2.01 12.27
N LYS A 22 -3.72 1.41 13.40
CA LYS A 22 -4.90 0.54 13.47
C LYS A 22 -6.16 1.28 13.07
N GLY A 23 -6.84 0.80 12.04
CA GLY A 23 -8.04 1.44 11.48
C GLY A 23 -7.76 2.44 10.35
N GLN A 24 -6.50 2.64 9.96
CA GLN A 24 -6.14 3.54 8.85
C GLN A 24 -6.51 2.91 7.49
N ARG A 25 -6.85 3.74 6.51
CA ARG A 25 -7.12 3.34 5.13
C ARG A 25 -5.95 3.79 4.25
N MET A 26 -5.24 2.83 3.68
CA MET A 26 -4.05 3.05 2.86
C MET A 26 -4.27 2.52 1.45
N GLY A 27 -3.72 3.22 0.47
CA GLY A 27 -3.74 2.79 -0.93
C GLY A 27 -2.39 2.25 -1.37
N ILE A 28 -2.37 1.20 -2.20
CA ILE A 28 -1.16 0.76 -2.92
C ILE A 28 -1.38 1.05 -4.41
N PHE A 29 -0.68 2.04 -4.93
CA PHE A 29 -0.78 2.47 -6.32
C PHE A 29 0.36 1.83 -7.09
N ALA A 30 0.02 0.96 -8.03
CA ALA A 30 1.02 0.15 -8.71
C ALA A 30 0.63 -0.11 -10.16
N GLY A 31 1.62 -0.06 -11.05
CA GLY A 31 1.51 -0.60 -12.40
C GLY A 31 1.63 -2.13 -12.42
N SER A 32 1.50 -2.72 -13.60
CA SER A 32 1.80 -4.15 -13.80
C SER A 32 3.29 -4.44 -13.62
N GLY A 33 3.63 -5.57 -12.99
CA GLY A 33 5.01 -6.09 -12.91
C GLY A 33 5.93 -5.43 -11.89
N VAL A 34 5.44 -4.51 -11.05
CA VAL A 34 6.28 -3.80 -10.05
C VAL A 34 6.31 -4.46 -8.66
N GLY A 35 5.73 -5.66 -8.51
CA GLY A 35 5.76 -6.43 -7.26
C GLY A 35 4.56 -6.21 -6.31
N LYS A 36 3.42 -5.72 -6.81
CA LYS A 36 2.18 -5.52 -6.03
C LYS A 36 1.76 -6.77 -5.23
N SER A 37 1.55 -7.90 -5.92
CA SER A 37 1.06 -9.13 -5.30
C SER A 37 2.04 -9.68 -4.26
N THR A 38 3.33 -9.61 -4.55
CA THR A 38 4.40 -9.98 -3.61
C THR A 38 4.38 -9.12 -2.35
N LEU A 39 4.25 -7.79 -2.49
CA LEU A 39 4.14 -6.89 -1.33
C LEU A 39 2.87 -7.18 -0.51
N MET A 40 1.74 -7.41 -1.17
CA MET A 40 0.51 -7.81 -0.48
C MET A 40 0.70 -9.11 0.30
N GLY A 41 1.36 -10.12 -0.29
CA GLY A 41 1.72 -11.37 0.39
C GLY A 41 2.62 -11.14 1.60
N MET A 42 3.65 -10.30 1.47
CA MET A 42 4.53 -9.92 2.58
C MET A 42 3.73 -9.31 3.74
N ILE A 43 2.82 -8.37 3.46
CA ILE A 43 1.98 -7.76 4.49
C ILE A 43 1.04 -8.81 5.09
N ALA A 44 0.36 -9.60 4.26
CA ALA A 44 -0.61 -10.61 4.68
C ALA A 44 -0.01 -11.67 5.61
N ARG A 45 1.25 -12.06 5.41
CA ARG A 45 1.93 -13.05 6.26
C ARG A 45 2.48 -12.46 7.56
N ASN A 46 2.89 -11.19 7.54
CA ASN A 46 3.67 -10.61 8.63
C ASN A 46 2.90 -9.60 9.49
N VAL A 47 1.72 -9.14 9.05
CA VAL A 47 0.92 -8.20 9.85
C VAL A 47 0.60 -8.75 11.24
N ARG A 48 0.67 -7.91 12.26
CA ARG A 48 0.18 -8.21 13.62
C ARG A 48 -1.29 -7.79 13.75
N ALA A 49 -2.17 -8.60 13.18
CA ALA A 49 -3.63 -8.48 13.26
C ALA A 49 -4.25 -9.84 13.67
N ASP A 50 -5.46 -9.81 14.21
CA ASP A 50 -6.18 -11.03 14.60
C ASP A 50 -6.65 -11.83 13.37
N VAL A 51 -7.14 -11.14 12.33
CA VAL A 51 -7.72 -11.75 11.14
C VAL A 51 -7.37 -10.93 9.90
N ASN A 52 -7.03 -11.64 8.82
CA ASN A 52 -6.93 -11.04 7.49
C ASN A 52 -8.20 -11.33 6.69
N VAL A 53 -8.72 -10.33 6.00
CA VAL A 53 -9.77 -10.48 4.99
C VAL A 53 -9.25 -9.94 3.68
N ILE A 54 -9.22 -10.77 2.63
CA ILE A 54 -8.62 -10.43 1.34
C ILE A 54 -9.68 -10.55 0.25
N ALA A 55 -9.96 -9.45 -0.44
CA ALA A 55 -10.82 -9.40 -1.61
C ALA A 55 -9.98 -9.41 -2.89
N LEU A 56 -10.18 -10.40 -3.76
CA LEU A 56 -9.58 -10.46 -5.10
C LEU A 56 -10.68 -10.25 -6.14
N VAL A 57 -10.77 -9.03 -6.65
CA VAL A 57 -11.85 -8.50 -7.48
C VAL A 57 -11.39 -8.36 -8.92
N GLY A 58 -11.97 -9.16 -9.81
CA GLY A 58 -11.72 -9.09 -11.25
C GLY A 58 -10.31 -9.49 -11.69
N GLU A 59 -9.57 -10.19 -10.83
CA GLU A 59 -8.25 -10.75 -11.16
C GLU A 59 -8.43 -12.03 -12.01
N ARG A 60 -7.39 -12.39 -12.76
CA ARG A 60 -7.44 -13.64 -13.55
C ARG A 60 -7.33 -14.84 -12.63
N GLY A 61 -8.04 -15.93 -12.96
CA GLY A 61 -8.02 -17.16 -12.13
C GLY A 61 -6.62 -17.70 -11.84
N ARG A 62 -5.71 -17.67 -12.82
CA ARG A 62 -4.31 -18.09 -12.61
C ARG A 62 -3.55 -17.19 -11.61
N GLU A 63 -3.81 -15.88 -11.65
CA GLU A 63 -3.16 -14.89 -10.79
C GLU A 63 -3.68 -15.02 -9.35
N VAL A 64 -4.95 -15.39 -9.19
CA VAL A 64 -5.54 -15.75 -7.89
C VAL A 64 -4.86 -16.99 -7.30
N VAL A 65 -4.71 -18.05 -8.08
CA VAL A 65 -4.05 -19.29 -7.60
C VAL A 65 -2.60 -19.02 -7.23
N GLU A 66 -1.86 -18.29 -8.07
CA GLU A 66 -0.48 -17.88 -7.79
C GLU A 66 -0.37 -17.06 -6.49
N PHE A 67 -1.30 -16.11 -6.28
CA PHE A 67 -1.32 -15.35 -5.04
C PHE A 67 -1.58 -16.23 -3.82
N ILE A 68 -2.51 -17.18 -3.90
CA ILE A 68 -2.85 -18.07 -2.77
C ILE A 68 -1.68 -19.00 -2.46
N GLU A 69 -1.16 -19.70 -3.47
CA GLU A 69 -0.19 -20.77 -3.28
C GLU A 69 1.23 -20.24 -3.02
N ARG A 70 1.64 -19.19 -3.75
CA ARG A 70 3.00 -18.66 -3.67
C ARG A 70 3.11 -17.46 -2.74
N ASP A 71 2.28 -16.44 -2.95
CA ASP A 71 2.46 -15.16 -2.26
C ASP A 71 1.82 -15.16 -0.86
N LEU A 72 0.74 -15.89 -0.62
CA LEU A 72 0.13 -15.99 0.71
C LEU A 72 0.69 -17.20 1.47
N GLY A 73 0.77 -18.34 0.78
CA GLY A 73 1.30 -19.59 1.32
C GLY A 73 0.47 -20.18 2.47
N PRO A 74 0.85 -21.36 2.97
CA PRO A 74 0.06 -22.08 3.99
C PRO A 74 -0.15 -21.27 5.28
N GLU A 75 0.88 -20.56 5.76
CA GLU A 75 0.78 -19.77 6.99
C GLU A 75 -0.10 -18.53 6.83
N GLY A 76 -0.04 -17.84 5.68
CA GLY A 76 -0.92 -16.72 5.39
C GLY A 76 -2.38 -17.16 5.27
N ILE A 77 -2.64 -18.31 4.63
CA ILE A 77 -3.99 -18.86 4.44
C ILE A 77 -4.67 -19.19 5.78
N LYS A 78 -3.94 -19.78 6.74
CA LYS A 78 -4.51 -20.18 8.05
C LYS A 78 -5.21 -19.06 8.80
N ARG A 79 -4.81 -17.81 8.57
CA ARG A 79 -5.33 -16.62 9.24
C ARG A 79 -6.12 -15.68 8.32
N SER A 80 -6.41 -16.12 7.09
CA SER A 80 -7.03 -15.29 6.06
C SER A 80 -8.37 -15.84 5.60
N VAL A 81 -9.36 -14.96 5.48
CA VAL A 81 -10.58 -15.21 4.72
C VAL A 81 -10.42 -14.57 3.35
N LEU A 82 -10.46 -15.39 2.29
CA LEU A 82 -10.42 -14.90 0.92
C LEU A 82 -11.82 -14.84 0.31
N VAL A 83 -12.15 -13.70 -0.30
CA VAL A 83 -13.35 -13.51 -1.11
C VAL A 83 -12.89 -13.20 -2.52
N VAL A 84 -13.29 -14.04 -3.48
CA VAL A 84 -12.78 -13.97 -4.85
C VAL A 84 -13.94 -13.85 -5.83
N ALA A 85 -13.84 -12.91 -6.76
CA ALA A 85 -14.64 -12.89 -7.98
C ALA A 85 -13.70 -12.63 -9.16
N THR A 86 -13.49 -13.63 -10.00
CA THR A 86 -12.53 -13.56 -11.12
C THR A 86 -13.03 -12.67 -12.26
N SER A 87 -12.14 -12.34 -13.20
CA SER A 87 -12.43 -11.46 -14.35
C SER A 87 -13.55 -11.95 -15.27
N ASP A 88 -13.78 -13.27 -15.35
CA ASP A 88 -14.83 -13.91 -16.15
C ASP A 88 -16.21 -13.83 -15.50
N GLN A 89 -16.29 -13.42 -14.22
CA GLN A 89 -17.55 -13.30 -13.50
C GLN A 89 -18.30 -12.01 -13.86
N PRO A 90 -19.65 -12.02 -13.79
CA PRO A 90 -20.46 -10.83 -14.04
C PRO A 90 -20.04 -9.64 -13.17
N ALA A 91 -20.20 -8.41 -13.69
CA ALA A 91 -19.87 -7.18 -12.96
C ALA A 91 -20.52 -7.12 -11.57
N LEU A 92 -21.76 -7.58 -11.43
CA LEU A 92 -22.44 -7.63 -10.14
C LEU A 92 -21.71 -8.52 -9.12
N MET A 93 -21.18 -9.67 -9.54
CA MET A 93 -20.41 -10.56 -8.66
C MET A 93 -19.10 -9.90 -8.23
N ARG A 94 -18.40 -9.23 -9.15
CA ARG A 94 -17.18 -8.47 -8.83
C ARG A 94 -17.46 -7.31 -7.85
N LEU A 95 -18.57 -6.60 -8.03
CA LEU A 95 -19.01 -5.57 -7.09
C LEU A 95 -19.30 -6.15 -5.70
N LYS A 96 -20.03 -7.28 -5.66
CA LYS A 96 -20.40 -7.96 -4.40
C LYS A 96 -19.20 -8.54 -3.67
N CYS A 97 -18.17 -9.01 -4.39
CA CYS A 97 -16.93 -9.50 -3.79
C CYS A 97 -16.32 -8.50 -2.80
N ALA A 98 -16.14 -7.24 -3.24
CA ALA A 98 -15.63 -6.18 -2.39
C ALA A 98 -16.54 -5.92 -1.18
N GLN A 99 -17.84 -5.82 -1.41
CA GLN A 99 -18.83 -5.54 -0.34
C GLN A 99 -18.89 -6.66 0.69
N THR A 100 -18.84 -7.92 0.25
CA THR A 100 -18.87 -9.11 1.09
C THR A 100 -17.60 -9.21 1.94
N ALA A 101 -16.42 -8.97 1.37
CA ALA A 101 -15.17 -8.93 2.13
C ALA A 101 -15.22 -7.86 3.23
N THR A 102 -15.70 -6.65 2.91
CA THR A 102 -15.88 -5.61 3.93
C THR A 102 -16.87 -6.03 5.02
N SER A 103 -17.98 -6.67 4.66
CA SER A 103 -18.94 -7.17 5.67
C SER A 103 -18.36 -8.26 6.58
N ILE A 104 -17.49 -9.13 6.04
CA ILE A 104 -16.77 -10.13 6.85
C ILE A 104 -15.80 -9.44 7.82
N ALA A 105 -15.08 -8.40 7.36
CA ALA A 105 -14.21 -7.63 8.23
C ALA A 105 -14.99 -6.91 9.36
N GLU A 106 -16.16 -6.34 9.03
CA GLU A 106 -17.06 -5.74 10.01
C GLU A 106 -17.55 -6.74 11.06
N TYR A 107 -17.82 -7.98 10.66
CA TYR A 107 -18.20 -9.06 11.58
C TYR A 107 -17.10 -9.36 12.60
N PHE A 108 -15.86 -9.57 12.16
CA PHE A 108 -14.76 -9.83 13.10
C PHE A 108 -14.48 -8.61 14.00
N ARG A 109 -14.56 -7.41 13.45
CA ARG A 109 -14.43 -6.19 14.24
C ARG A 109 -15.55 -6.05 15.28
N LEU A 110 -16.79 -6.46 15.00
CA LEU A 110 -17.87 -6.54 16.01
C LEU A 110 -17.52 -7.47 17.17
N GLN A 111 -16.67 -8.48 16.94
CA GLN A 111 -16.15 -9.38 17.97
C GLN A 111 -14.93 -8.81 18.70
N GLY A 112 -14.60 -7.54 18.49
CA GLY A 112 -13.47 -6.87 19.13
C GLY A 112 -12.11 -7.17 18.50
N LYS A 113 -12.08 -7.73 17.28
CA LYS A 113 -10.84 -8.09 16.59
C LYS A 113 -10.22 -6.92 15.82
N ASP A 114 -8.90 -6.92 15.75
CA ASP A 114 -8.13 -6.08 14.84
C ASP A 114 -7.99 -6.78 13.49
N VAL A 115 -8.62 -6.22 12.46
CA VAL A 115 -8.73 -6.84 11.14
C VAL A 115 -7.87 -6.09 10.12
N LEU A 116 -7.08 -6.82 9.33
CA LEU A 116 -6.51 -6.30 8.09
C LEU A 116 -7.46 -6.63 6.92
N LEU A 117 -8.02 -5.62 6.27
CA LEU A 117 -8.80 -5.76 5.04
C LEU A 117 -7.92 -5.36 3.84
N MET A 118 -7.56 -6.33 3.01
CA MET A 118 -6.90 -6.07 1.72
C MET A 118 -7.88 -6.19 0.57
N MET A 119 -7.83 -5.26 -0.39
CA MET A 119 -8.70 -5.28 -1.56
C MET A 119 -7.92 -5.02 -2.83
N ASP A 120 -7.92 -6.02 -3.72
CA ASP A 120 -7.22 -6.01 -4.99
C ASP A 120 -8.20 -6.23 -6.15
N SER A 121 -8.67 -5.21 -6.88
CA SER A 121 -8.35 -3.79 -6.72
C SER A 121 -9.57 -2.90 -6.73
N LEU A 122 -9.42 -1.67 -6.19
CA LEU A 122 -10.44 -0.63 -6.32
C LEU A 122 -10.67 -0.23 -7.78
N THR A 123 -9.64 -0.31 -8.63
CA THR A 123 -9.79 -0.08 -10.08
C THR A 123 -10.77 -1.10 -10.67
N ARG A 124 -10.62 -2.39 -10.36
CA ARG A 124 -11.53 -3.44 -10.84
C ARG A 124 -12.94 -3.33 -10.25
N PHE A 125 -13.06 -2.90 -9.00
CA PHE A 125 -14.35 -2.56 -8.39
C PHE A 125 -15.04 -1.39 -9.13
N ALA A 126 -14.31 -0.30 -9.39
CA ALA A 126 -14.83 0.86 -10.12
C ALA A 126 -15.21 0.51 -11.56
N MET A 127 -14.42 -0.33 -12.25
CA MET A 127 -14.76 -0.84 -13.57
C MET A 127 -16.04 -1.69 -13.57
N ALA A 128 -16.26 -2.52 -12.54
CA ALA A 128 -17.49 -3.28 -12.39
C ALA A 128 -18.71 -2.36 -12.16
N GLN A 129 -18.56 -1.36 -11.29
CA GLN A 129 -19.61 -0.35 -11.07
C GLN A 129 -19.91 0.46 -12.35
N ARG A 130 -18.88 0.79 -13.14
CA ARG A 130 -19.03 1.45 -14.45
C ARG A 130 -19.89 0.61 -15.40
N GLU A 131 -19.58 -0.67 -15.52
CA GLU A 131 -20.30 -1.60 -16.41
C GLU A 131 -21.78 -1.70 -16.04
N ILE A 132 -22.08 -1.79 -14.74
CA ILE A 132 -23.45 -1.78 -14.22
C ILE A 132 -24.14 -0.45 -14.52
N GLY A 133 -23.48 0.68 -14.23
CA GLY A 133 -24.03 2.01 -14.46
C GLY A 133 -24.42 2.22 -15.92
N LEU A 134 -23.52 1.86 -16.85
CA LEU A 134 -23.77 1.93 -18.29
C LEU A 134 -24.94 1.04 -18.70
N ALA A 135 -25.03 -0.19 -18.18
CA ALA A 135 -26.14 -1.11 -18.46
C ALA A 135 -27.49 -0.57 -17.93
N THR A 136 -27.47 0.22 -16.86
CA THR A 136 -28.66 0.89 -16.32
C THR A 136 -28.97 2.25 -16.95
N GLY A 137 -28.18 2.69 -17.94
CA GLY A 137 -28.40 3.93 -18.68
C GLY A 137 -27.72 5.18 -18.11
N GLU A 138 -26.77 5.04 -17.18
CA GLU A 138 -25.96 6.17 -16.73
C GLU A 138 -25.04 6.66 -17.86
N ALA A 139 -25.07 7.96 -18.16
CA ALA A 139 -24.13 8.55 -19.10
C ALA A 139 -22.71 8.61 -18.49
N PRO A 140 -21.65 8.25 -19.23
CA PRO A 140 -20.28 8.40 -18.74
C PRO A 140 -19.89 9.88 -18.66
N VAL A 141 -19.13 10.23 -17.63
CA VAL A 141 -18.60 11.58 -17.38
C VAL A 141 -17.09 11.63 -17.66
N ALA A 142 -16.25 11.82 -16.66
CA ALA A 142 -14.80 11.93 -16.80
C ALA A 142 -14.17 10.60 -17.25
N ARG A 143 -13.47 10.64 -18.39
CA ARG A 143 -12.73 9.51 -19.01
C ARG A 143 -13.53 8.19 -19.07
N GLY A 144 -14.85 8.27 -19.29
CA GLY A 144 -15.69 7.09 -19.47
C GLY A 144 -16.27 6.48 -18.19
N TYR A 145 -15.95 6.99 -16.99
CA TYR A 145 -16.53 6.51 -15.74
C TYR A 145 -17.94 7.06 -15.50
N THR A 146 -18.81 6.27 -14.87
CA THR A 146 -20.19 6.68 -14.54
C THR A 146 -20.25 7.44 -13.21
N PRO A 147 -21.21 8.37 -13.03
CA PRO A 147 -21.37 9.13 -11.78
C PRO A 147 -21.51 8.26 -10.53
N SER A 148 -22.17 7.09 -10.62
CA SER A 148 -22.40 6.21 -9.46
C SER A 148 -21.12 5.75 -8.77
N ILE A 149 -19.99 5.69 -9.48
CA ILE A 149 -18.69 5.26 -8.92
C ILE A 149 -18.22 6.21 -7.83
N TYR A 150 -18.36 7.53 -8.04
CA TYR A 150 -17.95 8.54 -7.07
C TYR A 150 -18.79 8.49 -5.79
N SER A 151 -20.00 7.94 -5.86
CA SER A 151 -20.82 7.67 -4.68
C SER A 151 -20.53 6.30 -4.04
N ALA A 152 -20.09 5.32 -4.84
CA ALA A 152 -19.84 3.95 -4.40
C ALA A 152 -18.51 3.81 -3.65
N LEU A 153 -17.46 4.49 -4.12
CA LEU A 153 -16.13 4.42 -3.51
C LEU A 153 -16.13 4.92 -2.04
N PRO A 154 -16.63 6.14 -1.70
CA PRO A 154 -16.68 6.58 -0.31
C PRO A 154 -17.48 5.63 0.58
N LYS A 155 -18.67 5.20 0.12
CA LYS A 155 -19.53 4.27 0.86
C LYS A 155 -18.86 2.93 1.18
N LEU A 156 -17.93 2.49 0.33
CA LEU A 156 -17.15 1.27 0.57
C LEU A 156 -15.98 1.54 1.53
N LEU A 157 -15.20 2.59 1.26
CA LEU A 157 -13.95 2.86 1.98
C LEU A 157 -14.17 3.37 3.40
N GLU A 158 -15.24 4.12 3.65
CA GLU A 158 -15.60 4.65 4.97
C GLU A 158 -16.10 3.58 5.95
N ARG A 159 -16.31 2.34 5.48
CA ARG A 159 -16.64 1.19 6.33
C ARG A 159 -15.43 0.65 7.09
N SER A 160 -14.21 1.03 6.69
CA SER A 160 -12.98 0.75 7.43
C SER A 160 -12.63 1.91 8.35
N GLY A 161 -12.01 1.61 9.50
CA GLY A 161 -11.77 2.61 10.53
C GLY A 161 -11.35 2.02 11.86
N ASN A 162 -11.12 2.91 12.83
CA ASN A 162 -10.98 2.55 14.24
C ASN A 162 -12.34 2.71 14.96
N PHE A 163 -12.75 1.70 15.72
CA PHE A 163 -14.06 1.63 16.37
C PHE A 163 -13.91 1.51 17.89
N GLN A 164 -15.03 1.56 18.63
CA GLN A 164 -15.00 1.32 20.08
C GLN A 164 -14.60 -0.13 20.42
N THR A 165 -14.93 -1.06 19.54
CA THR A 165 -14.60 -2.48 19.64
C THR A 165 -13.99 -2.92 18.33
N GLY A 166 -12.71 -3.32 18.38
CA GLY A 166 -11.90 -3.74 17.23
C GLY A 166 -11.56 -2.62 16.25
N SER A 167 -10.81 -2.98 15.22
CA SER A 167 -10.41 -2.06 14.14
C SER A 167 -10.44 -2.76 12.78
N ILE A 168 -10.58 -1.98 11.71
CA ILE A 168 -10.42 -2.46 10.33
C ILE A 168 -9.39 -1.56 9.66
N THR A 169 -8.17 -2.03 9.56
CA THR A 169 -7.11 -1.38 8.77
C THR A 169 -7.27 -1.81 7.32
N GLY A 170 -7.55 -0.85 6.43
CA GLY A 170 -7.79 -1.12 5.02
C GLY A 170 -6.56 -0.87 4.16
N ILE A 171 -6.18 -1.84 3.32
CA ILE A 171 -5.17 -1.69 2.26
C ILE A 171 -5.84 -1.94 0.91
N TYR A 172 -5.88 -0.91 0.09
CA TYR A 172 -6.64 -0.90 -1.16
C TYR A 172 -5.69 -0.70 -2.34
N THR A 173 -5.62 -1.66 -3.25
CA THR A 173 -4.78 -1.47 -4.44
C THR A 173 -5.52 -0.64 -5.49
N VAL A 174 -4.75 0.17 -6.20
CA VAL A 174 -5.18 0.94 -7.37
C VAL A 174 -4.19 0.66 -8.48
N LEU A 175 -4.71 0.20 -9.61
CA LEU A 175 -3.92 -0.04 -10.82
C LEU A 175 -3.70 1.29 -11.53
N VAL A 176 -2.45 1.73 -11.63
CA VAL A 176 -2.08 2.94 -12.38
C VAL A 176 -1.42 2.55 -13.70
N GLU A 177 -2.01 2.98 -14.82
CA GLU A 177 -1.44 2.76 -16.14
C GLU A 177 -0.29 3.74 -16.39
N GLY A 178 0.85 3.24 -16.87
CA GLY A 178 1.99 4.10 -17.25
C GLY A 178 2.58 4.94 -16.12
N ASP A 179 2.39 4.53 -14.86
CA ASP A 179 2.74 5.30 -13.66
C ASP A 179 2.00 6.66 -13.56
N ASP A 180 0.90 6.85 -14.32
CA ASP A 180 0.04 8.04 -14.23
C ASP A 180 -0.89 7.95 -13.02
N THR A 181 -0.46 8.57 -11.93
CA THR A 181 -1.24 8.64 -10.69
C THR A 181 -2.37 9.68 -10.74
N ASN A 182 -2.56 10.38 -11.87
CA ASN A 182 -3.61 11.39 -12.07
C ASN A 182 -4.82 10.83 -12.84
N GLU A 183 -4.92 9.51 -13.01
CA GLU A 183 -6.15 8.92 -13.52
C GLU A 183 -7.34 9.15 -12.55
N PRO A 184 -8.60 9.23 -13.04
CA PRO A 184 -9.74 9.64 -12.22
C PRO A 184 -9.98 8.78 -10.98
N ILE A 185 -9.74 7.46 -11.06
CA ILE A 185 -9.92 6.55 -9.92
C ILE A 185 -8.81 6.77 -8.90
N ALA A 186 -7.56 6.83 -9.35
CA ALA A 186 -6.42 7.12 -8.49
C ALA A 186 -6.60 8.44 -7.71
N ASP A 187 -7.01 9.51 -8.39
CA ASP A 187 -7.24 10.81 -7.77
C ASP A 187 -8.41 10.78 -6.76
N THR A 188 -9.54 10.19 -7.16
CA THR A 188 -10.71 10.03 -6.27
C THR A 188 -10.36 9.22 -5.04
N VAL A 189 -9.66 8.10 -5.20
CA VAL A 189 -9.26 7.24 -4.08
C VAL A 189 -8.31 7.99 -3.15
N ARG A 190 -7.32 8.73 -3.68
CA ARG A 190 -6.36 9.52 -2.88
C ARG A 190 -7.04 10.60 -2.03
N SER A 191 -8.16 11.15 -2.48
CA SER A 191 -8.91 12.15 -1.70
C SER A 191 -9.68 11.54 -0.52
N ILE A 192 -10.05 10.25 -0.60
CA ILE A 192 -10.84 9.54 0.42
C ILE A 192 -9.97 8.87 1.48
N ILE A 193 -8.84 8.28 1.09
CA ILE A 193 -7.97 7.50 1.98
C ILE A 193 -7.00 8.35 2.82
N ASP A 194 -6.40 7.74 3.84
CA ASP A 194 -5.53 8.40 4.82
C ASP A 194 -4.04 8.40 4.43
N GLY A 195 -3.71 7.88 3.25
CA GLY A 195 -2.33 7.78 2.76
C GLY A 195 -2.19 6.79 1.61
N HIS A 196 -1.02 6.75 1.00
CA HIS A 196 -0.75 5.86 -0.12
C HIS A 196 0.73 5.47 -0.21
N ILE A 197 0.94 4.29 -0.79
CA ILE A 197 2.22 3.68 -1.13
C ILE A 197 2.28 3.61 -2.65
N ILE A 198 3.29 4.23 -3.26
CA ILE A 198 3.55 4.18 -4.69
C ILE A 198 4.58 3.09 -4.98
N LEU A 199 4.25 2.15 -5.85
CA LEU A 199 5.22 1.20 -6.41
C LEU A 199 5.74 1.71 -7.74
N SER A 200 7.05 1.92 -7.81
CA SER A 200 7.73 2.54 -8.95
C SER A 200 8.36 1.52 -9.87
N ARG A 201 8.04 1.61 -11.17
CA ARG A 201 8.69 0.82 -12.21
C ARG A 201 10.19 1.10 -12.30
N LYS A 202 10.62 2.35 -12.07
CA LYS A 202 12.05 2.73 -12.09
C LYS A 202 12.82 2.03 -10.96
N ILE A 203 12.22 1.91 -9.78
CA ILE A 203 12.83 1.22 -8.64
C ILE A 203 12.86 -0.29 -8.90
N ALA A 204 11.75 -0.87 -9.38
CA ALA A 204 11.67 -2.28 -9.76
C ALA A 204 12.72 -2.66 -10.82
N ALA A 205 12.93 -1.82 -11.84
CA ALA A 205 13.92 -2.05 -12.89
C ALA A 205 15.38 -2.10 -12.37
N LYS A 206 15.65 -1.53 -11.20
CA LYS A 206 16.95 -1.60 -10.50
C LYS A 206 17.06 -2.85 -9.59
N ASN A 207 16.12 -3.79 -9.68
CA ASN A 207 16.01 -4.96 -8.80
C ASN A 207 15.91 -4.59 -7.31
N HIS A 208 15.30 -3.42 -7.01
CA HIS A 208 15.07 -2.96 -5.66
C HIS A 208 13.65 -3.33 -5.23
N TYR A 209 13.51 -4.30 -4.32
CA TYR A 209 12.23 -4.78 -3.82
C TYR A 209 12.13 -4.75 -2.29
N PRO A 210 10.96 -4.37 -1.72
CA PRO A 210 9.77 -3.86 -2.40
C PRO A 210 10.03 -2.55 -3.16
N ALA A 211 9.39 -2.37 -4.31
CA ALA A 211 9.65 -1.26 -5.23
C ALA A 211 8.96 0.05 -4.78
N ILE A 212 9.00 0.36 -3.48
CA ILE A 212 8.30 1.49 -2.88
C ILE A 212 9.06 2.79 -3.14
N ASP A 213 8.42 3.76 -3.80
CA ASP A 213 8.93 5.12 -3.87
C ASP A 213 8.51 5.88 -2.61
N VAL A 214 9.36 5.82 -1.59
CA VAL A 214 9.07 6.42 -0.28
C VAL A 214 8.91 7.94 -0.35
N LEU A 215 9.55 8.61 -1.31
CA LEU A 215 9.44 10.07 -1.48
C LEU A 215 8.06 10.46 -2.01
N ASN A 216 7.51 9.67 -2.93
CA ASN A 216 6.17 9.85 -3.49
C ASN A 216 5.06 9.15 -2.68
N SER A 217 5.41 8.49 -1.59
CA SER A 217 4.47 7.82 -0.69
C SER A 217 4.28 8.61 0.61
N VAL A 218 3.11 8.47 1.23
CA VAL A 218 2.78 9.17 2.47
C VAL A 218 1.78 8.38 3.32
N SER A 219 2.01 8.32 4.63
CA SER A 219 0.97 8.03 5.64
C SER A 219 0.65 9.34 6.34
N ARG A 220 -0.60 9.83 6.25
CA ARG A 220 -0.99 11.12 6.86
C ARG A 220 -1.04 11.05 8.39
N LEU A 221 -1.06 9.85 8.96
CA LEU A 221 -1.15 9.63 10.40
C LEU A 221 0.19 9.37 11.08
N MET A 222 1.25 9.07 10.31
CA MET A 222 2.58 8.75 10.87
C MET A 222 3.07 9.81 11.86
N SER A 223 2.87 11.10 11.58
CA SER A 223 3.31 12.19 12.46
C SER A 223 2.66 12.16 13.85
N GLY A 224 1.44 11.62 13.95
CA GLY A 224 0.65 11.52 15.17
C GLY A 224 0.76 10.17 15.91
N ILE A 225 1.37 9.15 15.30
CA ILE A 225 1.48 7.80 15.89
C ILE A 225 2.92 7.29 16.06
N ALA A 226 3.89 7.90 15.37
CA ALA A 226 5.30 7.56 15.52
C ALA A 226 5.99 8.43 16.59
N GLU A 227 6.93 7.83 17.31
CA GLU A 227 7.74 8.50 18.34
C GLU A 227 8.64 9.59 17.75
N PRO A 228 9.02 10.62 18.53
CA PRO A 228 9.85 11.73 18.05
C PRO A 228 11.16 11.31 17.37
N GLU A 229 11.89 10.36 17.95
CA GLU A 229 13.18 9.89 17.44
C GLU A 229 13.01 9.09 16.15
N HIS A 230 11.94 8.29 16.05
CA HIS A 230 11.56 7.59 14.83
C HIS A 230 11.27 8.59 13.71
N LYS A 231 10.45 9.61 13.98
CA LYS A 231 10.13 10.67 13.01
C LYS A 231 11.36 11.44 12.56
N ALA A 232 12.27 11.76 13.49
CA ALA A 232 13.51 12.46 13.17
C ALA A 232 14.38 11.64 12.20
N ALA A 233 14.55 10.34 12.46
CA ALA A 233 15.30 9.45 11.58
C ALA A 233 14.64 9.28 10.20
N ALA A 234 13.31 9.09 10.17
CA ALA A 234 12.55 9.00 8.92
C ALA A 234 12.71 10.26 8.05
N ASN A 235 12.65 11.45 8.67
CA ASN A 235 12.85 12.72 7.97
C ASN A 235 14.28 12.84 7.42
N LYS A 236 15.30 12.49 8.22
CA LYS A 236 16.70 12.54 7.78
C LYS A 236 16.94 11.61 6.59
N LEU A 237 16.42 10.38 6.62
CA LEU A 237 16.50 9.44 5.50
C LEU A 237 15.84 10.01 4.25
N ARG A 238 14.61 10.54 4.37
CA ARG A 238 13.88 11.12 3.23
C ARG A 238 14.61 12.32 2.63
N SER A 239 15.21 13.18 3.46
CA SER A 239 16.03 14.31 3.01
C SER A 239 17.24 13.84 2.20
N MET A 240 18.02 12.88 2.73
CA MET A 240 19.19 12.34 2.03
C MET A 240 18.79 11.67 0.71
N LEU A 241 17.71 10.88 0.71
CA LEU A 241 17.21 10.22 -0.49
C LEU A 241 16.72 11.22 -1.55
N ALA A 242 16.09 12.32 -1.13
CA ALA A 242 15.65 13.39 -2.04
C ALA A 242 16.85 14.09 -2.68
N ILE A 243 17.85 14.49 -1.88
CA ILE A 243 19.07 15.14 -2.37
C ILE A 243 19.82 14.23 -3.36
N TYR A 244 19.94 12.95 -3.04
CA TYR A 244 20.52 11.97 -3.97
C TYR A 244 19.74 11.90 -5.29
N LYS A 245 18.40 11.81 -5.21
CA LYS A 245 17.53 11.67 -6.40
C LYS A 245 17.62 12.91 -7.31
N ASP A 246 17.65 14.11 -6.72
CA ASP A 246 17.76 15.37 -7.47
C ASP A 246 19.11 15.50 -8.20
N ASN A 247 20.13 14.74 -7.77
CA ASN A 247 21.47 14.76 -8.34
C ASN A 247 21.88 13.45 -9.04
N GLU A 248 20.97 12.48 -9.17
CA GLU A 248 21.26 11.13 -9.68
C GLU A 248 21.89 11.17 -11.09
N ASP A 249 21.40 12.05 -11.97
CA ASP A 249 21.92 12.19 -13.33
C ASP A 249 23.37 12.72 -13.34
N LEU A 250 23.68 13.72 -12.51
CA LEU A 250 25.02 14.31 -12.40
C LEU A 250 26.05 13.30 -11.86
N ILE A 251 25.63 12.49 -10.90
CA ILE A 251 26.46 11.41 -10.34
C ILE A 251 26.71 10.33 -11.40
N SER A 252 25.65 9.92 -12.11
CA SER A 252 25.72 8.84 -13.10
C SER A 252 26.65 9.17 -14.28
N ILE A 253 26.73 10.43 -14.69
CA ILE A 253 27.66 10.88 -15.76
C ILE A 253 29.07 11.22 -15.24
N GLY A 254 29.32 11.08 -13.93
CA GLY A 254 30.62 11.39 -13.31
C GLY A 254 30.94 12.89 -13.24
N ALA A 255 29.94 13.77 -13.37
CA ALA A 255 30.12 15.22 -13.31
C ALA A 255 30.17 15.77 -11.87
N TYR A 256 29.79 14.97 -10.88
CA TYR A 256 29.86 15.34 -9.48
C TYR A 256 31.28 15.23 -8.91
N LYS A 257 31.70 16.23 -8.14
CA LYS A 257 32.99 16.25 -7.43
C LYS A 257 32.75 16.29 -5.92
N ALA A 258 33.33 15.35 -5.19
CA ALA A 258 33.25 15.30 -3.74
C ALA A 258 33.73 16.62 -3.08
N GLY A 259 33.03 17.05 -2.03
CA GLY A 259 33.29 18.30 -1.30
C GLY A 259 32.66 19.54 -1.93
N SER A 260 31.99 19.43 -3.08
CA SER A 260 31.29 20.56 -3.73
C SER A 260 29.91 20.83 -3.16
N ASN A 261 29.29 19.82 -2.53
CA ASN A 261 28.00 19.92 -1.88
C ASN A 261 28.00 19.00 -0.64
N PRO A 262 28.20 19.54 0.57
CA PRO A 262 28.26 18.75 1.80
C PRO A 262 27.01 17.91 2.08
N GLU A 263 25.83 18.38 1.67
CA GLU A 263 24.59 17.63 1.87
C GLU A 263 24.51 16.42 0.94
N LEU A 264 24.98 16.57 -0.30
CA LEU A 264 25.07 15.47 -1.25
C LEU A 264 26.18 14.49 -0.88
N ASP A 265 27.33 14.98 -0.41
CA ASP A 265 28.41 14.13 0.12
C ASP A 265 27.84 13.25 1.25
N ASN A 266 27.13 13.85 2.20
CA ASN A 266 26.48 13.12 3.30
C ASN A 266 25.45 12.10 2.80
N ALA A 267 24.59 12.47 1.84
CA ALA A 267 23.62 11.54 1.25
C ALA A 267 24.30 10.34 0.57
N LEU A 268 25.41 10.57 -0.14
CA LEU A 268 26.20 9.52 -0.80
C LEU A 268 26.84 8.55 0.20
N GLU A 269 27.38 9.07 1.30
CA GLU A 269 27.97 8.26 2.38
C GLU A 269 26.95 7.27 2.98
N HIS A 270 25.69 7.70 3.12
CA HIS A 270 24.63 6.90 3.76
C HIS A 270 23.84 6.04 2.77
N MET A 271 23.99 6.26 1.46
CA MET A 271 23.13 5.64 0.44
C MET A 271 23.16 4.11 0.47
N LYS A 272 24.30 3.51 0.82
CA LYS A 272 24.40 2.05 0.99
C LYS A 272 23.49 1.56 2.12
N GLY A 273 23.59 2.16 3.31
CA GLY A 273 22.76 1.80 4.46
C GLY A 273 21.27 2.07 4.23
N ILE A 274 20.94 3.18 3.56
CA ILE A 274 19.56 3.49 3.16
C ILE A 274 19.00 2.41 2.23
N ASN A 275 19.74 1.98 1.21
CA ASN A 275 19.28 0.93 0.30
C ASN A 275 19.16 -0.43 1.02
N GLU A 276 20.08 -0.78 1.91
CA GLU A 276 19.98 -2.00 2.74
C GLU A 276 18.75 -1.98 3.65
N PHE A 277 18.38 -0.80 4.17
CA PHE A 277 17.15 -0.62 4.93
C PHE A 277 15.89 -0.80 4.07
N LEU A 278 15.85 -0.16 2.89
CA LEU A 278 14.68 -0.12 2.00
C LEU A 278 14.43 -1.43 1.25
N VAL A 279 15.49 -2.17 0.87
CA VAL A 279 15.38 -3.48 0.23
C VAL A 279 15.07 -4.53 1.29
N GLN A 280 14.06 -5.36 1.06
CA GLN A 280 13.68 -6.42 1.98
C GLN A 280 13.27 -7.69 1.24
N ASN A 281 13.90 -8.81 1.59
CA ASN A 281 13.53 -10.12 1.06
C ASN A 281 12.17 -10.57 1.60
N VAL A 282 11.43 -11.31 0.77
CA VAL A 282 10.08 -11.82 1.03
C VAL A 282 10.03 -12.70 2.30
N ASP A 283 11.11 -13.43 2.57
CA ASP A 283 11.25 -14.36 3.70
C ASP A 283 11.97 -13.75 4.91
N GLN A 284 12.20 -12.43 4.92
CA GLN A 284 12.87 -11.71 6.01
C GLN A 284 11.95 -10.64 6.60
N PRO A 285 10.90 -11.04 7.37
CA PRO A 285 10.10 -10.08 8.11
C PRO A 285 10.95 -9.32 9.14
N CYS A 286 10.51 -8.11 9.49
CA CYS A 286 11.19 -7.28 10.47
C CYS A 286 10.18 -6.72 11.46
N ASP A 287 10.38 -7.00 12.75
CA ASP A 287 9.55 -6.46 13.81
C ASP A 287 9.62 -4.93 13.85
N PHE A 288 8.58 -4.28 14.41
CA PHE A 288 8.49 -2.83 14.42
C PHE A 288 9.67 -2.17 15.15
N SER A 289 9.99 -2.63 16.37
CA SER A 289 11.10 -2.09 17.16
C SER A 289 12.45 -2.23 16.46
N LYS A 290 12.68 -3.37 15.82
CA LYS A 290 13.89 -3.62 15.02
C LYS A 290 13.93 -2.74 13.78
N THR A 291 12.79 -2.53 13.12
CA THR A 291 12.69 -1.61 11.98
C THR A 291 13.09 -0.19 12.38
N VAL A 292 12.59 0.32 13.51
CA VAL A 292 12.94 1.66 14.00
C VAL A 292 14.43 1.77 14.32
N ALA A 293 15.02 0.75 14.97
CA ALA A 293 16.46 0.72 15.25
C ALA A 293 17.31 0.75 13.97
N LEU A 294 16.99 -0.11 12.98
CA LEU A 294 17.69 -0.14 11.69
C LEU A 294 17.53 1.17 10.91
N LEU A 295 16.37 1.82 11.01
CA LEU A 295 16.16 3.14 10.41
C LEU A 295 17.08 4.18 11.04
N GLN A 296 17.20 4.19 12.36
CA GLN A 296 18.10 5.10 13.07
C GLN A 296 19.55 4.84 12.69
N GLU A 297 19.98 3.59 12.65
CA GLU A 297 21.33 3.19 12.20
C GLU A 297 21.61 3.63 10.75
N SER A 298 20.63 3.57 9.86
CA SER A 298 20.81 3.94 8.44
C SER A 298 21.05 5.44 8.21
N VAL A 299 20.84 6.28 9.24
CA VAL A 299 20.98 7.73 9.16
C VAL A 299 21.99 8.30 10.15
N ILE A 300 22.77 7.47 10.83
CA ILE A 300 23.85 7.89 11.74
C ILE A 300 25.17 7.83 10.97
#